data_AF-A0A661DKK8-F1
#
_entry.id   AF-A0A661DKK8-F1
#
_cell.length_a   1.000
_cell.length_b   1.000
_cell.length_c   1.000
_cell.angle_alpha   90.00
_cell.angle_beta   90.00
_cell.angle_gamma   90.00
#
_symmetry.space_group_name_H-M   'P 1'
#
loop_
_entity.id
_entity.type
_entity.pdbx_description
1 polymer ?
#
loop_
_entity_poly.entity_id
_entity_poly.type
_entity_poly.pdbx_seq_one_letter_code
_entity_poly.pdbx_strand_id
1 'polypeptide(L)'
;MTVISKPSDTVYSDALNNAELVRESDNDPHALAHTILYLAERNDKLEAIATAAEAYIRFGQDPQLHTNLVKALQRFENYEVEANMMDDPKFGLS
;
A
#
# COMPACT_ATOMS: atom_id res chain seq x y z
N MET A 1 -20.01 -12.38 5.46
CA MET A 1 -18.54 -12.39 5.40
C MET A 1 -18.01 -12.85 6.74
N THR A 2 -17.14 -13.85 6.75
CA THR A 2 -16.40 -14.26 7.95
C THR A 2 -15.33 -13.19 8.21
N VAL A 3 -15.21 -12.73 9.44
CA VAL A 3 -14.13 -11.82 9.84
C VAL A 3 -12.83 -12.63 9.85
N ILE A 4 -11.84 -12.21 9.06
CA ILE A 4 -10.50 -12.79 9.07
C ILE A 4 -9.66 -11.95 10.04
N SER A 5 -9.05 -12.60 11.03
CA SER A 5 -8.18 -11.94 12.00
C SER A 5 -6.90 -11.45 11.34
N LYS A 6 -6.44 -10.25 11.73
CA LYS A 6 -5.13 -9.72 11.32
C LYS A 6 -4.03 -10.72 11.76
N PRO A 7 -3.10 -11.10 10.87
CA PRO A 7 -1.94 -11.90 11.27
C PRO A 7 -1.08 -11.15 12.31
N SER A 8 -0.22 -11.85 13.03
CA SER A 8 0.80 -11.18 13.84
C SER A 8 1.77 -10.43 12.93
N ASP A 9 2.42 -9.40 13.45
CA ASP A 9 3.40 -8.60 12.70
C ASP A 9 4.53 -9.46 12.13
N THR A 10 4.96 -10.50 12.87
CA THR A 10 5.96 -11.47 12.42
C THR A 10 5.47 -12.28 11.21
N VAL A 11 4.27 -12.85 11.30
CA VAL A 11 3.67 -13.65 10.21
C VAL A 11 3.42 -12.78 8.98
N TYR A 12 2.99 -11.54 9.19
CA TYR A 12 2.81 -10.58 8.10
C TYR A 12 4.13 -10.24 7.41
N SER A 13 5.17 -9.91 8.19
CA SER A 13 6.50 -9.60 7.65
C SER A 13 7.09 -10.80 6.90
N ASP A 14 6.98 -12.01 7.44
CA ASP A 14 7.47 -13.22 6.79
C ASP A 14 6.72 -13.48 5.47
N ALA A 15 5.41 -13.23 5.43
CA ALA A 15 4.61 -13.36 4.21
C ALA A 15 5.03 -12.36 3.12
N LEU A 16 5.31 -11.11 3.48
CA LEU A 16 5.79 -10.11 2.52
C LEU A 16 7.17 -10.46 1.98
N ASN A 17 8.12 -10.86 2.85
CA ASN A 17 9.44 -11.32 2.42
C ASN A 17 9.34 -12.49 1.43
N ASN A 18 8.46 -13.46 1.71
CA ASN A 18 8.22 -14.57 0.79
C ASN A 18 7.61 -14.12 -0.54
N ALA A 19 6.69 -13.15 -0.53
CA ALA A 19 6.13 -12.59 -1.74
C ALA A 19 7.22 -11.89 -2.59
N GLU A 20 8.15 -11.16 -1.98
CA GLU A 20 9.29 -10.57 -2.69
C GLU A 20 10.14 -11.65 -3.39
N LEU A 21 10.51 -12.71 -2.66
CA LEU A 21 11.27 -13.84 -3.22
C LEU A 21 10.53 -14.52 -4.38
N VAL A 22 9.23 -14.75 -4.23
CA VAL A 22 8.40 -15.37 -5.27
C VAL A 22 8.37 -14.51 -6.53
N ARG A 23 8.16 -13.19 -6.38
CA ARG A 23 8.16 -12.25 -7.49
C ARG A 23 9.50 -12.22 -8.23
N GLU A 24 10.62 -12.32 -7.50
CA GLU A 24 11.98 -12.34 -8.07
C GLU A 24 12.32 -13.66 -8.80
N SER A 25 11.67 -14.76 -8.41
CA SER A 25 11.98 -16.10 -8.91
C SER A 25 11.34 -16.48 -10.26
N ASP A 26 10.67 -15.54 -10.94
CA ASP A 26 9.89 -15.74 -12.18
C ASP A 26 8.81 -16.85 -12.06
N ASN A 27 8.43 -17.16 -10.81
CA ASN A 27 7.50 -18.21 -10.44
C ASN A 27 6.43 -17.64 -9.51
N ASP A 28 5.78 -16.56 -9.96
CA ASP A 28 4.61 -15.97 -9.31
C ASP A 28 3.31 -16.47 -9.98
N PRO A 29 2.85 -17.69 -9.68
CA PRO A 29 1.65 -18.25 -10.30
C PRO A 29 0.46 -17.35 -10.00
N HIS A 30 -0.24 -16.95 -11.06
CA HIS A 30 -1.40 -16.07 -10.99
C HIS A 30 -1.14 -14.67 -10.41
N ALA A 31 0.11 -14.19 -10.43
CA ALA A 31 0.49 -12.85 -9.95
C ALA A 31 0.10 -12.60 -8.48
N LEU A 32 0.10 -13.66 -7.65
CA LEU A 32 -0.30 -13.59 -6.25
C LEU A 32 0.68 -12.76 -5.43
N ALA A 33 1.98 -12.97 -5.61
CA ALA A 33 3.00 -12.24 -4.90
C ALA A 33 2.99 -10.75 -5.30
N HIS A 34 2.89 -10.46 -6.59
CA HIS A 34 2.70 -9.11 -7.09
C HIS A 34 1.47 -8.44 -6.44
N THR A 35 0.32 -9.12 -6.44
CA THR A 35 -0.94 -8.59 -5.87
C THR A 35 -0.82 -8.35 -4.37
N ILE A 36 -0.21 -9.27 -3.62
CA ILE A 36 -0.01 -9.14 -2.18
C ILE A 36 0.88 -7.93 -1.86
N LEU A 37 1.99 -7.78 -2.58
CA LEU A 37 2.92 -6.66 -2.37
C LEU A 37 2.27 -5.31 -2.74
N TYR A 38 1.53 -5.25 -3.85
CA TYR A 38 0.75 -4.07 -4.22
C TYR A 38 -0.25 -3.69 -3.11
N LEU A 39 -1.06 -4.65 -2.65
CA LEU A 39 -2.06 -4.39 -1.62
C LEU A 39 -1.44 -4.00 -0.27
N ALA A 40 -0.29 -4.59 0.09
CA ALA A 40 0.43 -4.23 1.30
C ALA A 40 0.91 -2.78 1.26
N GLU A 41 1.62 -2.39 0.21
CA GLU A 41 2.13 -1.03 0.05
C GLU A 41 1.00 0.00 0.00
N ARG A 42 -0.09 -0.32 -0.72
CA ARG A 42 -1.29 0.51 -0.80
C ARG A 42 -1.97 0.68 0.56
N ASN A 43 -2.10 -0.41 1.32
CA ASN A 43 -2.71 -0.37 2.65
C ASN A 43 -1.90 0.49 3.62
N ASP A 44 -0.57 0.40 3.61
CA ASP A 44 0.29 1.22 4.48
C ASP A 44 0.06 2.72 4.25
N LYS A 45 -0.12 3.14 2.99
CA LYS A 45 -0.43 4.54 2.66
C LYS A 45 -1.84 4.95 3.09
N LEU A 46 -2.82 4.06 2.95
CA LEU A 46 -4.19 4.29 3.43
C LEU A 46 -4.26 4.37 4.96
N GLU A 47 -3.52 3.53 5.68
CA GLU A 47 -3.42 3.58 7.14
C GLU A 47 -2.80 4.90 7.62
N ALA A 48 -1.79 5.43 6.90
CA ALA A 48 -1.22 6.73 7.17
C ALA A 48 -2.25 7.88 6.98
N ILE A 49 -3.09 7.81 5.94
CA ILE A 49 -4.20 8.76 5.74
C ILE A 49 -5.21 8.65 6.88
N ALA A 50 -5.65 7.44 7.22
CA ALA A 50 -6.63 7.22 8.28
C ALA A 50 -6.15 7.79 9.62
N THR A 51 -4.90 7.54 9.98
CA THR A 51 -4.26 8.05 11.19
C THR A 51 -4.19 9.59 11.19
N ALA A 52 -3.77 10.19 10.08
CA ALA A 52 -3.69 11.65 9.96
C ALA A 52 -5.08 12.33 9.98
N ALA A 53 -6.06 11.71 9.34
CA ALA A 53 -7.45 12.19 9.31
C ALA A 53 -8.08 12.13 10.70
N GLU A 54 -7.89 11.02 11.42
CA GLU A 54 -8.35 10.87 12.79
C GLU A 54 -7.75 11.95 13.71
N ALA A 55 -6.43 12.16 13.64
CA ALA A 55 -5.77 13.19 14.42
C ALA A 55 -6.32 14.60 14.09
N TYR A 56 -6.46 14.93 12.82
CA TYR A 56 -6.98 16.22 12.37
C TYR A 56 -8.41 16.49 12.86
N ILE A 57 -9.29 15.49 12.79
CA ILE A 57 -10.69 15.60 13.22
C ILE A 57 -10.80 15.69 14.74
N ARG A 58 -10.05 14.86 15.48
CA ARG A 58 -10.15 14.79 16.95
C ARG A 58 -9.57 16.00 17.67
N PHE A 59 -8.51 16.61 17.14
CA PHE A 59 -7.73 17.64 17.85
C PHE A 59 -7.94 19.08 17.32
N GLY A 60 -9.01 19.33 16.57
CA GLY A 60 -9.51 20.70 16.34
C GLY A 60 -8.91 21.43 15.14
N GLN A 61 -8.62 20.71 14.05
CA GLN A 61 -8.21 21.30 12.77
C GLN A 61 -6.94 22.18 12.81
N ASP A 62 -6.00 21.85 13.70
CA ASP A 62 -4.71 22.53 13.80
C ASP A 62 -3.94 22.55 12.45
N PRO A 63 -3.25 23.66 12.08
CA PRO A 63 -2.52 23.77 10.82
C PRO A 63 -1.43 22.71 10.60
N GLN A 64 -0.77 22.24 11.65
CA GLN A 64 0.22 21.16 11.55
C GLN A 64 -0.46 19.83 11.24
N LEU A 65 -1.59 19.54 11.89
CA LEU A 65 -2.39 18.33 11.60
C LEU A 65 -2.96 18.35 10.18
N HIS A 66 -3.45 19.51 9.73
CA HIS A 66 -3.87 19.70 8.33
C HIS A 66 -2.73 19.39 7.37
N THR A 67 -1.54 19.95 7.63
CA THR A 67 -0.33 19.72 6.83
C THR A 67 0.04 18.24 6.78
N ASN A 68 -0.07 17.54 7.91
CA ASN A 68 0.21 16.10 7.97
C ASN A 68 -0.77 15.29 7.11
N LEU A 69 -2.08 15.63 7.18
CA LEU A 69 -3.10 14.99 6.34
C LEU A 69 -2.86 15.24 4.85
N VAL A 70 -2.59 16.48 4.45
CA VAL A 70 -2.27 16.83 3.06
C VAL A 70 -1.05 16.06 2.56
N LYS A 71 0.02 15.94 3.38
CA LYS A 71 1.20 15.15 3.02
C LYS A 71 0.89 13.66 2.86
N ALA A 72 0.02 13.09 3.70
CA ALA A 72 -0.38 11.70 3.58
C ALA A 72 -1.18 11.45 2.29
N LEU A 73 -2.12 12.35 1.97
CA LEU A 73 -2.89 12.31 0.71
C LEU A 73 -1.98 12.42 -0.51
N GLN A 74 -1.05 13.38 -0.53
CA GLN A 74 -0.13 13.56 -1.65
C GLN A 74 0.75 12.32 -1.88
N ARG A 75 1.23 11.68 -0.80
CA ARG A 75 2.02 10.45 -0.90
C ARG A 75 1.23 9.31 -1.51
N PHE A 76 -0.04 9.18 -1.14
CA PHE A 76 -0.92 8.17 -1.70
C PHE A 76 -1.25 8.44 -3.18
N GLU A 77 -1.53 9.71 -3.54
CA GLU A 77 -1.75 10.09 -4.94
C GLU A 77 -0.53 9.81 -5.81
N ASN A 78 0.67 10.18 -5.35
CA ASN A 78 1.92 9.88 -6.07
C ASN A 78 2.12 8.37 -6.25
N TYR A 79 1.87 7.59 -5.19
CA TYR A 79 1.95 6.13 -5.24
C TYR A 79 0.97 5.54 -6.28
N GLU A 80 -0.30 5.95 -6.28
CA GLU A 80 -1.28 5.42 -7.24
C GLU A 80 -0.90 5.82 -8.68
N VAL A 81 -0.33 7.01 -8.89
CA VAL A 81 0.19 7.41 -10.22
C VAL A 81 1.33 6.50 -10.65
N GLU A 82 2.32 6.26 -9.78
CA GLU A 82 3.47 5.40 -10.05
C GLU A 82 3.03 3.95 -10.32
N ALA A 83 2.14 3.40 -9.50
CA ALA A 83 1.61 2.05 -9.64
C ALA A 83 0.87 1.86 -10.98
N ASN A 84 0.04 2.83 -11.38
CA ASN A 84 -0.66 2.77 -12.67
C ASN A 84 0.26 2.96 -13.89
N MET A 85 1.40 3.64 -13.74
CA MET A 85 2.39 3.79 -14.82
C MET A 85 3.23 2.54 -15.04
N MET A 86 3.46 1.73 -13.99
CA MET A 86 4.19 0.47 -14.11
C MET A 86 3.41 -0.62 -14.85
N ASP A 87 2.07 -0.53 -14.87
CA ASP A 87 1.18 -1.43 -15.60
C ASP A 87 0.87 -1.00 -17.05
N ASP A 88 1.37 0.15 -17.51
CA ASP A 88 1.19 0.59 -18.90
C ASP A 88 2.21 -0.10 -19.80
N PRO A 89 1.82 -1.03 -20.71
CA PRO A 89 2.71 -1.66 -21.66
C PRO A 89 3.02 -0.66 -22.79
N LYS A 90 3.65 0.47 -22.45
CA LYS A 90 4.38 1.28 -23.43
C LYS A 90 5.64 0.52 -23.80
N PHE A 91 5.50 -0.55 -24.58
CA PHE A 91 6.40 -1.10 -25.59
C PHE A 91 5.82 -2.46 -26.00
N GLY A 92 4.71 -2.40 -26.75
CA GLY A 92 4.24 -3.54 -27.53
C GLY A 92 5.31 -3.93 -28.55
N LEU A 93 6.08 -4.96 -28.24
CA LEU A 93 6.76 -5.82 -29.19
C LEU A 93 6.56 -7.27 -28.72
N SER A 94 5.37 -7.79 -29.00
CA SER A 94 5.10 -9.21 -29.16
C SER A 94 5.00 -9.52 -30.66
#